data_AF-A0A2G9LQK3-F1
#
_entry.id   AF-A0A2G9LQK3-F1
#
_cell.length_a   1.000
_cell.length_b   1.000
_cell.length_c   1.000
_cell.angle_alpha   90.00
_cell.angle_beta   90.00
_cell.angle_gamma   90.00
#
_symmetry.space_group_name_H-M   'P 1'
#
loop_
_entity.id
_entity.type
_entity.pdbx_description
1 polymer ?
#
loop_
_entity_poly.entity_id
_entity_poly.type
_entity_poly.pdbx_seq_one_letter_code
_entity_poly.pdbx_strand_id
1 'polypeptide(L)'
;HAHIAPEHPPQKGAAPSSASAAPVSARPPAKADDDDLAIDFSGIGKLFSRKQKTGKQTASARASKDASPRTHTSGDDEDLGFNVSGAFDLVKKYRAIILIIFAVAFMFHFRNFPNDLPITDRWAHDAVFNNYRSQIRAGVDQQYPSLPDANKNAIVEQQLTQFYGQNKDAVDQQVAQVSQQFKQHFKNDQGYTYLADIDSYFWLRQAENILDHGHVGDTIKDGALWDNLMTAPHGSSTSPSLYPYAEAYLYRIFKTFHSSITTMQAAFLTPWVFGILSIIAVFFLTRRIAGDFGATIAAIYIGIHPFILSRTFGSDNDIVNVVFPVLALWLFMEAFEANTPRTRTIYSILTGLAFGMYSFAWGGWWFVFDFIIVTVLGYLLYTWINYIWRRPEFRASLRAQGIALIVSEGIAVLLW
;
A
#
# COMPACT_ATOMS: atom_id res chain seq x y z
N HIS A 1 -5.49 46.10 -2.79
CA HIS A 1 -6.97 46.17 -2.93
C HIS A 1 -7.51 44.76 -3.10
N ALA A 2 -7.99 44.15 -2.01
CA ALA A 2 -8.63 42.85 -2.02
C ALA A 2 -10.13 43.08 -1.76
N HIS A 3 -10.96 42.70 -2.74
CA HIS A 3 -12.42 42.81 -2.62
C HIS A 3 -12.97 41.53 -1.96
N ILE A 4 -13.60 41.74 -0.80
CA ILE A 4 -14.41 40.80 -0.07
C ILE A 4 -15.81 40.77 -0.72
N ALA A 5 -16.31 39.59 -1.08
CA ALA A 5 -17.69 39.38 -1.49
C ALA A 5 -18.56 39.05 -0.27
N PRO A 6 -19.78 39.61 -0.12
CA PRO A 6 -20.64 39.35 1.03
C PRO A 6 -21.57 38.14 0.85
N GLU A 7 -21.82 37.46 1.97
CA GLU A 7 -22.74 36.34 2.15
C GLU A 7 -24.22 36.74 1.98
N HIS A 8 -25.02 35.83 1.42
CA HIS A 8 -26.49 35.93 1.40
C HIS A 8 -27.13 35.08 2.53
N PRO A 9 -28.23 35.53 3.15
CA PRO A 9 -28.90 34.82 4.25
C PRO A 9 -29.87 33.74 3.76
N PRO A 10 -30.25 32.77 4.63
CA PRO A 10 -31.09 31.63 4.23
C PRO A 10 -32.58 31.98 4.20
N GLN A 11 -33.28 31.55 3.15
CA GLN A 11 -34.74 31.62 3.05
C GLN A 11 -35.41 30.40 3.71
N LYS A 12 -36.40 30.67 4.57
CA LYS A 12 -37.40 29.73 5.08
C LYS A 12 -38.46 29.47 4.00
N GLY A 13 -38.87 28.22 3.83
CA GLY A 13 -40.00 27.86 2.95
C GLY A 13 -40.54 26.45 3.20
N ALA A 14 -41.70 26.41 3.86
CA ALA A 14 -42.84 25.47 3.82
C ALA A 14 -42.68 23.97 3.46
N ALA A 15 -43.28 23.14 4.33
CA ALA A 15 -43.63 21.74 4.09
C ALA A 15 -44.79 21.55 3.09
N PRO A 16 -44.93 20.34 2.53
CA PRO A 16 -46.27 19.75 2.44
C PRO A 16 -46.38 18.26 2.85
N SER A 17 -47.46 18.02 3.59
CA SER A 17 -48.35 16.85 3.70
C SER A 17 -47.91 15.42 3.34
N SER A 18 -48.06 14.56 4.35
CA SER A 18 -48.60 13.18 4.35
C SER A 18 -49.08 12.55 3.03
N ALA A 19 -48.51 11.38 2.70
CA ALA A 19 -49.20 10.35 1.94
C ALA A 19 -48.82 8.94 2.44
N SER A 20 -49.88 8.18 2.70
CA SER A 20 -50.02 6.79 3.15
C SER A 20 -49.01 5.76 2.61
N ALA A 21 -48.58 4.88 3.52
CA ALA A 21 -47.87 3.63 3.24
C ALA A 21 -48.79 2.56 2.62
N ALA A 22 -48.21 1.70 1.77
CA ALA A 22 -48.75 0.40 1.37
C ALA A 22 -47.61 -0.65 1.44
N PRO A 23 -47.90 -1.92 1.76
CA PRO A 23 -46.90 -2.87 2.25
C PRO A 23 -46.17 -3.58 1.11
N VAL A 24 -44.84 -3.67 1.18
CA VAL A 24 -44.03 -4.54 0.32
C VAL A 24 -43.89 -5.90 0.98
N SER A 25 -44.23 -6.94 0.23
CA SER A 25 -44.25 -8.34 0.61
C SER A 25 -42.86 -8.89 0.91
N ALA A 26 -42.81 -9.77 1.91
CA ALA A 26 -41.62 -10.51 2.32
C ALA A 26 -41.17 -11.51 1.23
N ARG A 27 -39.88 -11.48 0.88
CA ARG A 27 -39.19 -12.51 0.09
C ARG A 27 -38.45 -13.44 1.05
N PRO A 28 -38.49 -14.78 0.89
CA PRO A 28 -37.90 -15.71 1.84
C PRO A 28 -36.36 -15.68 1.79
N PRO A 29 -35.66 -16.10 2.87
CA PRO A 29 -34.21 -15.97 2.97
C PRO A 29 -33.50 -16.93 2.01
N ALA A 30 -32.52 -16.40 1.28
CA ALA A 30 -31.55 -17.18 0.53
C ALA A 30 -30.62 -17.93 1.49
N LYS A 31 -30.30 -19.18 1.15
CA LYS A 31 -29.39 -20.05 1.90
C LYS A 31 -28.02 -19.39 2.07
N ALA A 32 -27.50 -19.44 3.29
CA ALA A 32 -26.11 -19.14 3.59
C ALA A 32 -25.25 -20.31 3.09
N ASP A 33 -24.32 -20.03 2.17
CA ASP A 33 -23.20 -20.91 1.89
C ASP A 33 -22.09 -20.54 2.88
N ASP A 34 -21.93 -21.37 3.92
CA ASP A 34 -20.84 -21.32 4.88
C ASP A 34 -19.55 -21.85 4.21
N ASP A 35 -18.72 -20.94 3.68
CA ASP A 35 -17.34 -21.24 3.26
C ASP A 35 -16.35 -20.66 4.30
N ASP A 36 -16.28 -21.30 5.47
CA ASP A 36 -15.20 -21.11 6.45
C ASP A 36 -13.90 -21.73 5.90
N LEU A 37 -13.11 -20.94 5.16
CA LEU A 37 -11.77 -21.33 4.73
C LEU A 37 -10.74 -21.02 5.84
N ALA A 38 -10.50 -21.99 6.70
CA ALA A 38 -9.31 -22.02 7.56
C ALA A 38 -8.05 -22.25 6.68
N ILE A 39 -7.08 -21.35 6.79
CA ILE A 39 -5.79 -21.46 6.07
C ILE A 39 -4.98 -22.62 6.67
N ASP A 40 -4.82 -23.70 5.91
CA ASP A 40 -3.99 -24.86 6.28
C ASP A 40 -2.52 -24.61 5.90
N PHE A 41 -1.67 -24.46 6.92
CA PHE A 41 -0.22 -24.27 6.77
C PHE A 41 0.58 -25.59 6.69
N SER A 42 -0.07 -26.75 6.65
CA SER A 42 0.60 -28.06 6.61
C SER A 42 1.36 -28.35 5.30
N GLY A 43 1.11 -27.57 4.23
CA GLY A 43 1.72 -27.75 2.92
C GLY A 43 3.14 -27.21 2.75
N ILE A 44 3.62 -26.32 3.62
CA ILE A 44 4.90 -25.61 3.43
C ILE A 44 6.12 -26.50 3.76
N GLY A 45 5.93 -27.57 4.55
CA GLY A 45 7.00 -28.52 4.89
C GLY A 45 7.40 -29.50 3.78
N LYS A 46 6.59 -29.67 2.72
CA LYS A 46 6.84 -30.67 1.66
C LYS A 46 7.61 -30.13 0.45
N LEU A 47 7.87 -28.83 0.38
CA LEU A 47 8.65 -28.24 -0.72
C LEU A 47 10.17 -28.40 -0.59
N PHE A 48 10.68 -28.85 0.56
CA PHE A 48 12.13 -28.92 0.83
C PHE A 48 12.71 -30.35 0.96
N SER A 49 11.97 -31.41 0.64
CA SER A 49 12.54 -32.77 0.57
C SER A 49 12.77 -33.24 -0.87
N ARG A 50 13.70 -32.62 -1.59
CA ARG A 50 14.26 -33.20 -2.82
C ARG A 50 15.59 -33.88 -2.48
N LYS A 51 15.53 -35.12 -2.00
CA LYS A 51 16.72 -35.94 -1.73
C LYS A 51 17.21 -36.59 -3.02
N GLN A 52 18.53 -36.51 -3.22
CA GLN A 52 19.31 -36.99 -4.36
C GLN A 52 18.97 -38.42 -4.80
N LYS A 53 18.93 -38.62 -6.12
CA LYS A 53 19.10 -39.92 -6.77
C LYS A 53 20.59 -40.30 -6.71
N THR A 54 20.91 -41.44 -6.11
CA THR A 54 22.10 -42.24 -6.42
C THR A 54 21.65 -43.65 -6.74
N GLY A 55 22.08 -44.15 -7.89
CA GLY A 55 21.61 -45.40 -8.47
C GLY A 55 22.14 -46.65 -7.77
N LYS A 56 21.45 -47.77 -8.04
CA LYS A 56 22.06 -49.09 -8.13
C LYS A 56 21.20 -49.98 -9.00
N GLN A 57 21.81 -50.49 -10.07
CA GLN A 57 21.35 -51.62 -10.85
C GLN A 57 21.31 -52.88 -9.98
N THR A 58 20.32 -53.74 -10.21
CA THR A 58 20.50 -55.20 -10.26
C THR A 58 19.31 -55.82 -10.98
N ALA A 59 19.63 -56.73 -11.90
CA ALA A 59 18.72 -57.47 -12.75
C ALA A 59 18.05 -58.65 -12.03
N SER A 60 16.87 -59.07 -12.51
CA SER A 60 16.47 -60.48 -12.60
C SER A 60 15.25 -60.64 -13.51
N ALA A 61 15.29 -61.71 -14.30
CA ALA A 61 14.48 -62.03 -15.46
C ALA A 61 13.18 -62.82 -15.18
N ARG A 62 12.20 -62.71 -16.09
CA ARG A 62 11.49 -63.79 -16.84
C ARG A 62 10.22 -63.22 -17.49
N ALA A 63 10.14 -63.15 -18.84
CA ALA A 63 9.47 -64.09 -19.77
C ALA A 63 7.92 -64.05 -19.65
N SER A 64 7.08 -63.89 -20.68
CA SER A 64 7.14 -64.30 -22.10
C SER A 64 5.93 -63.79 -22.92
N LYS A 65 6.09 -63.70 -24.26
CA LYS A 65 5.11 -63.84 -25.38
C LYS A 65 3.98 -62.77 -25.47
N ASP A 66 3.61 -62.20 -26.62
CA ASP A 66 3.47 -62.71 -27.99
C ASP A 66 3.70 -61.63 -29.07
N ALA A 67 3.97 -62.07 -30.29
CA ALA A 67 4.24 -61.26 -31.47
C ALA A 67 3.05 -61.23 -32.45
N SER A 68 2.73 -60.06 -33.02
CA SER A 68 2.70 -59.83 -34.48
C SER A 68 2.08 -58.47 -34.86
N PRO A 69 2.41 -57.94 -36.06
CA PRO A 69 2.60 -56.50 -36.27
C PRO A 69 1.44 -55.85 -37.04
N ARG A 70 1.29 -54.53 -36.93
CA ARG A 70 0.73 -53.70 -38.01
C ARG A 70 0.99 -52.20 -37.82
N THR A 71 1.57 -51.66 -38.89
CA THR A 71 1.37 -50.32 -39.48
C THR A 71 1.85 -49.09 -38.73
N HIS A 72 2.97 -48.55 -39.23
CA HIS A 72 3.27 -47.13 -39.27
C HIS A 72 2.09 -46.34 -39.83
N THR A 73 1.60 -45.37 -39.06
CA THR A 73 1.11 -44.10 -39.58
C THR A 73 1.65 -42.98 -38.68
N SER A 74 2.54 -42.22 -39.30
CA SER A 74 2.97 -40.86 -39.01
C SER A 74 1.94 -39.95 -38.35
N GLY A 75 2.42 -39.07 -37.46
CA GLY A 75 1.70 -37.87 -37.05
C GLY A 75 2.07 -37.42 -35.65
N ASP A 76 3.28 -36.88 -35.51
CA ASP A 76 3.64 -36.02 -34.37
C ASP A 76 2.82 -34.73 -34.50
N ASP A 77 1.65 -34.71 -33.88
CA ASP A 77 0.99 -33.47 -33.46
C ASP A 77 0.88 -33.54 -31.94
N GLU A 78 1.97 -33.15 -31.27
CA GLU A 78 1.88 -32.68 -29.88
C GLU A 78 1.03 -31.42 -29.89
N ASP A 79 -0.29 -31.61 -29.89
CA ASP A 79 -1.25 -30.60 -29.51
C ASP A 79 -0.87 -30.16 -28.09
N LEU A 80 -0.14 -29.05 -27.99
CA LEU A 80 -0.04 -28.21 -26.82
C LEU A 80 -1.42 -27.57 -26.56
N GLY A 81 -2.43 -28.42 -26.36
CA GLY A 81 -3.77 -28.05 -25.97
C GLY A 81 -3.70 -27.49 -24.57
N PHE A 82 -3.62 -26.17 -24.47
CA PHE A 82 -3.76 -25.45 -23.20
C PHE A 82 -5.06 -25.92 -22.55
N ASN A 83 -4.95 -26.66 -21.44
CA ASN A 83 -6.11 -27.20 -20.74
C ASN A 83 -6.85 -26.07 -20.02
N VAL A 84 -7.77 -25.44 -20.75
CA VAL A 84 -8.54 -24.27 -20.32
C VAL A 84 -9.32 -24.56 -19.02
N SER A 85 -9.88 -25.76 -18.86
CA SER A 85 -10.65 -26.11 -17.65
C SER A 85 -9.77 -26.26 -16.41
N GLY A 86 -8.59 -26.88 -16.55
CA GLY A 86 -7.60 -26.95 -15.47
C GLY A 86 -7.08 -25.56 -15.06
N ALA A 87 -6.95 -24.65 -16.01
CA ALA A 87 -6.60 -23.25 -15.73
C ALA A 87 -7.70 -22.52 -14.95
N PHE A 88 -8.97 -22.72 -15.30
CA PHE A 88 -10.11 -22.12 -14.58
C PHE A 88 -10.23 -22.61 -13.13
N ASP A 89 -9.98 -23.88 -12.88
CA ASP A 89 -10.04 -24.44 -11.52
C ASP A 89 -8.89 -23.93 -10.65
N LEU A 90 -7.70 -23.76 -11.24
CA LEU A 90 -6.55 -23.15 -10.56
C LEU A 90 -6.79 -21.66 -10.23
N VAL A 91 -7.39 -20.92 -11.16
CA VAL A 91 -7.80 -19.52 -10.95
C VAL A 91 -8.83 -19.42 -9.84
N LYS A 92 -9.85 -20.29 -9.81
CA LYS A 92 -10.84 -20.32 -8.73
C LYS A 92 -10.20 -20.62 -7.38
N LYS A 93 -9.31 -21.62 -7.31
CA LYS A 93 -8.62 -22.03 -6.08
C LYS A 93 -7.73 -20.92 -5.50
N TYR A 94 -7.01 -20.19 -6.36
CA TYR A 94 -6.05 -19.17 -5.94
C TYR A 94 -6.53 -17.74 -6.17
N ARG A 95 -7.83 -17.52 -6.38
CA ARG A 95 -8.40 -16.22 -6.75
C ARG A 95 -7.94 -15.08 -5.86
N ALA A 96 -7.95 -15.27 -4.53
CA ALA A 96 -7.55 -14.24 -3.58
C ALA A 96 -6.07 -13.85 -3.74
N ILE A 97 -5.20 -14.85 -3.94
CA ILE A 97 -3.75 -14.63 -4.14
C ILE A 97 -3.51 -13.90 -5.46
N ILE A 98 -4.21 -14.30 -6.53
CA ILE A 98 -4.11 -13.64 -7.85
C ILE A 98 -4.52 -12.17 -7.75
N LEU A 99 -5.60 -11.87 -7.03
CA LEU A 99 -6.08 -10.50 -6.84
C LEU A 99 -5.13 -9.65 -5.99
N ILE A 100 -4.52 -10.24 -4.95
CA ILE A 100 -3.47 -9.58 -4.17
C ILE A 100 -2.25 -9.31 -5.04
N ILE A 101 -1.77 -10.29 -5.83
CA ILE A 101 -0.64 -10.11 -6.74
C ILE A 101 -0.93 -9.02 -7.77
N PHE A 102 -2.17 -8.95 -8.27
CA PHE A 102 -2.60 -7.89 -9.16
C PHE A 102 -2.52 -6.51 -8.49
N ALA A 103 -3.01 -6.35 -7.26
CA ALA A 103 -2.87 -5.11 -6.51
C ALA A 103 -1.41 -4.73 -6.23
N VAL A 104 -0.57 -5.72 -5.89
CA VAL A 104 0.87 -5.54 -5.71
C VAL A 104 1.54 -5.08 -7.01
N ALA A 105 1.18 -5.63 -8.17
CA ALA A 105 1.74 -5.21 -9.45
C ALA A 105 1.47 -3.73 -9.76
N PHE A 106 0.26 -3.23 -9.43
CA PHE A 106 -0.05 -1.79 -9.53
C PHE A 106 0.83 -0.97 -8.61
N MET A 107 0.96 -1.37 -7.34
CA MET A 107 1.84 -0.68 -6.39
C MET A 107 3.29 -0.63 -6.88
N PHE A 108 3.82 -1.75 -7.39
CA PHE A 108 5.18 -1.82 -7.93
C PHE A 108 5.39 -0.85 -9.09
N HIS A 109 4.44 -0.75 -10.02
CA HIS A 109 4.53 0.17 -11.15
C HIS A 109 4.71 1.63 -10.69
N PHE A 110 3.86 2.09 -9.76
CA PHE A 110 3.94 3.47 -9.27
C PHE A 110 5.11 3.70 -8.30
N ARG A 111 5.49 2.69 -7.51
CA ARG A 111 6.65 2.80 -6.61
C ARG A 111 7.98 2.76 -7.33
N ASN A 112 8.05 2.18 -8.54
CA ASN A 112 9.27 2.21 -9.36
C ASN A 112 9.50 3.56 -10.05
N PHE A 113 8.51 4.46 -10.06
CA PHE A 113 8.59 5.74 -10.78
C PHE A 113 9.82 6.59 -10.39
N PRO A 114 10.21 6.72 -9.10
CA PRO A 114 11.44 7.41 -8.71
C PRO A 114 12.71 6.73 -9.24
N ASN A 115 12.71 5.41 -9.47
CA ASN A 115 13.87 4.69 -9.98
C ASN A 115 14.13 4.97 -11.48
N ASP A 116 13.04 5.17 -12.24
CA ASP A 116 13.09 5.45 -13.69
C ASP A 116 13.34 6.94 -14.01
N LEU A 117 13.12 7.81 -13.02
CA LEU A 117 13.32 9.27 -13.08
C LEU A 117 12.66 9.94 -14.31
N PRO A 118 11.38 9.66 -14.64
CA PRO A 118 10.75 10.15 -15.88
C PRO A 118 10.62 11.68 -15.95
N ILE A 119 10.72 12.38 -14.82
CA ILE A 119 10.73 13.84 -14.79
C ILE A 119 11.93 14.44 -15.55
N THR A 120 13.06 13.71 -15.61
CA THR A 120 14.26 14.18 -16.32
C THR A 120 14.04 14.24 -17.83
N ASP A 121 13.12 13.44 -18.37
CA ASP A 121 12.78 13.48 -19.80
C ASP A 121 12.15 14.83 -20.16
N ARG A 122 11.30 15.38 -19.27
CA ARG A 122 10.74 16.73 -19.43
C ARG A 122 11.79 17.81 -19.26
N TRP A 123 12.64 17.72 -18.23
CA TRP A 123 13.73 18.68 -18.03
C TRP A 123 14.69 18.72 -19.23
N ALA A 124 15.00 17.56 -19.80
CA ALA A 124 15.86 17.43 -20.97
C ALA A 124 15.20 18.06 -22.20
N HIS A 125 13.91 17.77 -22.42
CA HIS A 125 13.13 18.41 -23.47
C HIS A 125 13.20 19.95 -23.34
N ASP A 126 12.88 20.49 -22.16
CA ASP A 126 12.87 21.94 -21.94
C ASP A 126 14.26 22.55 -22.11
N ALA A 127 15.31 21.89 -21.61
CA ALA A 127 16.70 22.36 -21.76
C ALA A 127 17.14 22.42 -23.23
N VAL A 128 16.87 21.38 -24.01
CA VAL A 128 17.23 21.31 -25.43
C VAL A 128 16.43 22.32 -26.26
N PHE A 129 15.11 22.39 -26.06
CA PHE A 129 14.27 23.34 -26.80
C PHE A 129 14.58 24.78 -26.43
N ASN A 130 14.89 25.09 -25.17
CA ASN A 130 15.32 26.43 -24.78
C ASN A 130 16.68 26.78 -25.40
N ASN A 131 17.61 25.83 -25.51
CA ASN A 131 18.88 26.06 -26.17
C ASN A 131 18.70 26.44 -27.66
N TYR A 132 17.89 25.68 -28.40
CA TYR A 132 17.58 26.00 -29.80
C TYR A 132 16.81 27.31 -29.94
N ARG A 133 15.81 27.54 -29.08
CA ARG A 133 15.06 28.79 -29.03
C ARG A 133 15.98 30.01 -28.87
N SER A 134 16.97 29.93 -27.98
CA SER A 134 17.96 31.00 -27.79
C SER A 134 18.86 31.21 -29.03
N GLN A 135 19.29 30.15 -29.70
CA GLN A 135 20.09 30.25 -30.92
C GLN A 135 19.30 30.90 -32.07
N ILE A 136 18.06 30.44 -32.28
CA ILE A 136 17.15 31.00 -33.29
C ILE A 136 16.84 32.46 -32.97
N ARG A 137 16.59 32.78 -31.70
CA ARG A 137 16.33 34.14 -31.24
C ARG A 137 17.48 35.09 -31.58
N ALA A 138 18.73 34.68 -31.35
CA ALA A 138 19.90 35.49 -31.72
C ALA A 138 19.95 35.78 -33.23
N GLY A 139 19.61 34.80 -34.08
CA GLY A 139 19.51 35.00 -35.53
C GLY A 139 18.38 35.94 -35.93
N VAL A 140 17.21 35.80 -35.31
CA VAL A 140 16.04 36.69 -35.53
C VAL A 140 16.35 38.12 -35.09
N ASP A 141 17.02 38.31 -33.95
CA ASP A 141 17.42 39.63 -33.45
C ASP A 141 18.40 40.32 -34.41
N GLN A 142 19.30 39.57 -35.05
CA GLN A 142 20.22 40.11 -36.04
C GLN A 142 19.52 40.48 -37.36
N GLN A 143 18.56 39.67 -37.81
CA GLN A 143 17.82 39.92 -39.05
C GLN A 143 16.76 41.02 -38.90
N TYR A 144 16.15 41.14 -37.72
CA TYR A 144 15.02 42.04 -37.47
C TYR A 144 15.26 42.90 -36.21
N PRO A 145 16.30 43.75 -36.17
CA PRO A 145 16.71 44.45 -34.95
C PRO A 145 15.62 45.37 -34.38
N SER A 146 14.83 46.01 -35.24
CA SER A 146 13.79 46.99 -34.86
C SER A 146 12.39 46.38 -34.62
N LEU A 147 12.23 45.06 -34.77
CA LEU A 147 10.92 44.42 -34.63
C LEU A 147 10.52 44.32 -33.13
N PRO A 148 9.26 44.56 -32.76
CA PRO A 148 8.80 44.36 -31.38
C PRO A 148 9.00 42.91 -30.90
N ASP A 149 9.32 42.74 -29.61
CA ASP A 149 9.66 41.44 -29.03
C ASP A 149 8.56 40.38 -29.17
N ALA A 150 7.29 40.78 -29.09
CA ALA A 150 6.16 39.87 -29.28
C ALA A 150 6.17 39.23 -30.68
N ASN A 151 6.48 40.04 -31.71
CA ASN A 151 6.54 39.56 -33.08
C ASN A 151 7.78 38.69 -33.31
N LYS A 152 8.92 39.06 -32.70
CA LYS A 152 10.13 38.22 -32.72
C LYS A 152 9.88 36.86 -32.10
N ASN A 153 9.19 36.79 -30.96
CA ASN A 153 8.84 35.53 -30.31
C ASN A 153 7.97 34.64 -31.21
N ALA A 154 6.99 35.22 -31.91
CA ALA A 154 6.18 34.46 -32.86
C ALA A 154 7.03 33.87 -34.01
N ILE A 155 7.98 34.65 -34.55
CA ILE A 155 8.91 34.16 -35.58
C ILE A 155 9.80 33.05 -35.02
N VAL A 156 10.32 33.21 -33.80
CA VAL A 156 11.16 32.20 -33.14
C VAL A 156 10.40 30.89 -32.97
N GLU A 157 9.16 30.89 -32.46
CA GLU A 157 8.38 29.67 -32.30
C GLU A 157 8.05 29.00 -33.64
N GLN A 158 7.76 29.80 -34.67
CA GLN A 158 7.53 29.27 -36.03
C GLN A 158 8.80 28.58 -36.57
N GLN A 159 9.95 29.24 -36.47
CA GLN A 159 11.23 28.67 -36.91
C GLN A 159 11.63 27.46 -36.08
N LEU A 160 11.39 27.47 -34.77
CA LEU A 160 11.65 26.33 -33.88
C LEU A 160 10.79 25.12 -34.26
N THR A 161 9.51 25.33 -34.54
CA THR A 161 8.61 24.26 -34.99
C THR A 161 9.05 23.67 -36.33
N GLN A 162 9.44 24.53 -37.28
CA GLN A 162 9.97 24.08 -38.57
C GLN A 162 11.29 23.32 -38.41
N PHE A 163 12.20 23.84 -37.59
CA PHE A 163 13.47 23.20 -37.29
C PHE A 163 13.27 21.82 -36.66
N TYR A 164 12.37 21.70 -35.69
CA TYR A 164 12.03 20.42 -35.07
C TYR A 164 11.45 19.44 -36.10
N GLY A 165 10.52 19.90 -36.94
CA GLY A 165 9.94 19.05 -38.00
C GLY A 165 10.99 18.52 -39.00
N GLN A 166 12.02 19.30 -39.29
CA GLN A 166 13.10 18.92 -40.21
C GLN A 166 14.20 18.06 -39.55
N ASN A 167 14.42 18.22 -38.23
CA ASN A 167 15.53 17.61 -37.51
C ASN A 167 15.07 16.70 -36.37
N LYS A 168 13.85 16.15 -36.46
CA LYS A 168 13.18 15.44 -35.37
C LYS A 168 14.06 14.38 -34.72
N ASP A 169 14.65 13.47 -35.50
CA ASP A 169 15.45 12.37 -34.97
C ASP A 169 16.70 12.86 -34.22
N ALA A 170 17.35 13.90 -34.73
CA ALA A 170 18.53 14.49 -34.10
C ALA A 170 18.18 15.22 -32.79
N VAL A 171 17.08 15.98 -32.79
CA VAL A 171 16.60 16.67 -31.58
C VAL A 171 16.15 15.65 -30.52
N ASP A 172 15.38 14.63 -30.91
CA ASP A 172 14.91 13.59 -29.98
C ASP A 172 16.11 12.79 -29.41
N GLN A 173 17.13 12.51 -30.22
CA GLN A 173 18.37 11.88 -29.74
C GLN A 173 19.11 12.78 -28.74
N GLN A 174 19.19 14.09 -28.99
CA GLN A 174 19.80 15.03 -28.05
C GLN A 174 19.01 15.11 -26.75
N VAL A 175 17.67 15.14 -26.80
CA VAL A 175 16.81 15.09 -25.61
C VAL A 175 17.07 13.80 -24.82
N ALA A 176 17.15 12.66 -25.49
CA ALA A 176 17.45 11.39 -24.83
C ALA A 176 18.82 11.41 -24.15
N GLN A 177 19.85 11.94 -24.81
CA GLN A 177 21.19 12.07 -24.23
C GLN A 177 21.22 12.98 -23.00
N VAL A 178 20.59 14.15 -23.09
CA VAL A 178 20.49 15.09 -21.96
C VAL A 178 19.67 14.49 -20.82
N SER A 179 18.61 13.73 -21.11
CA SER A 179 17.86 13.02 -20.07
C SER A 179 18.73 12.00 -19.36
N GLN A 180 19.52 11.20 -20.09
CA GLN A 180 20.44 10.25 -19.47
C GLN A 180 21.49 10.94 -18.59
N GLN A 181 22.01 12.10 -19.01
CA GLN A 181 22.91 12.92 -18.19
C GLN A 181 22.21 13.34 -16.88
N PHE A 182 20.98 13.83 -16.94
CA PHE A 182 20.23 14.16 -15.73
C PHE A 182 19.98 12.94 -14.85
N LYS A 183 19.59 11.79 -15.41
CA LYS A 183 19.38 10.55 -14.64
C LYS A 183 20.65 10.10 -13.89
N GLN A 184 21.82 10.25 -14.52
CA GLN A 184 23.11 9.92 -13.89
C GLN A 184 23.39 10.78 -12.64
N HIS A 185 22.94 12.04 -12.60
CA HIS A 185 23.14 12.89 -11.42
C HIS A 185 22.35 12.42 -10.18
N PHE A 186 21.27 11.66 -10.40
CA PHE A 186 20.44 11.12 -9.32
C PHE A 186 20.74 9.66 -9.00
N LYS A 187 21.80 9.10 -9.57
CA LYS A 187 22.23 7.71 -9.35
C LYS A 187 23.63 7.68 -8.77
N ASN A 188 23.89 6.67 -7.95
CA ASN A 188 25.22 6.37 -7.46
C ASN A 188 26.06 5.63 -8.52
N ASP A 189 27.32 5.36 -8.20
CA ASP A 189 28.27 4.67 -9.10
C ASP A 189 27.84 3.26 -9.52
N GLN A 190 26.87 2.67 -8.80
CA GLN A 190 26.30 1.36 -9.09
C GLN A 190 24.98 1.44 -9.89
N GLY A 191 24.54 2.66 -10.26
CA GLY A 191 23.33 2.90 -11.04
C GLY A 191 22.03 2.94 -10.22
N TYR A 192 22.12 2.88 -8.89
CA TYR A 192 20.97 2.97 -7.99
C TYR A 192 20.57 4.42 -7.76
N THR A 193 19.28 4.70 -7.83
CA THR A 193 18.75 6.03 -7.56
C THR A 193 18.91 6.37 -6.08
N TYR A 194 19.33 7.60 -5.81
CA TYR A 194 19.44 8.15 -4.46
C TYR A 194 18.07 8.22 -3.75
N LEU A 195 18.07 8.18 -2.42
CA LEU A 195 16.85 8.37 -1.62
C LEU A 195 16.29 9.78 -1.84
N ALA A 196 14.96 9.88 -1.92
CA ALA A 196 14.28 11.07 -2.43
C ALA A 196 14.12 12.21 -1.39
N ASP A 197 14.26 11.91 -0.09
CA ASP A 197 14.11 12.88 0.98
C ASP A 197 15.25 12.77 2.01
N ILE A 198 15.36 13.80 2.85
CA ILE A 198 16.43 13.95 3.84
C ILE A 198 16.30 13.00 5.03
N ASP A 199 15.07 12.70 5.45
CA ASP A 199 14.79 11.89 6.65
C ASP A 199 15.18 10.43 6.38
N SER A 200 15.04 9.99 5.14
CA SER A 200 15.46 8.67 4.68
C SER A 200 16.96 8.41 4.84
N TYR A 201 17.81 9.44 4.70
CA TYR A 201 19.25 9.30 4.97
C TYR A 201 19.56 9.19 6.46
N PHE A 202 18.70 9.76 7.33
CA PHE A 202 18.81 9.57 8.77
C PHE A 202 18.52 8.12 9.17
N TRP A 203 17.48 7.51 8.59
CA TRP A 203 17.15 6.09 8.79
C TRP A 203 18.22 5.16 8.22
N LEU A 204 18.67 5.42 6.99
CA LEU A 204 19.73 4.66 6.33
C LEU A 204 21.00 4.60 7.19
N ARG A 205 21.45 5.74 7.74
CA ARG A 205 22.65 5.76 8.57
C ARG A 205 22.48 4.98 9.87
N GLN A 206 21.30 5.02 10.49
CA GLN A 206 21.02 4.18 11.65
C GLN A 206 21.00 2.68 11.26
N ALA A 207 20.50 2.33 10.08
CA ALA A 207 20.55 0.97 9.58
C ALA A 207 21.99 0.51 9.33
N GLU A 208 22.85 1.37 8.78
CA GLU A 208 24.30 1.12 8.64
C GLU A 208 24.96 0.92 10.01
N ASN A 209 24.69 1.79 10.99
CA ASN A 209 25.17 1.62 12.37
C ASN A 209 24.72 0.27 12.99
N ILE A 210 23.48 -0.18 12.71
CA ILE A 210 23.00 -1.49 13.17
C ILE A 210 23.79 -2.62 12.51
N LEU A 211 24.14 -2.49 11.23
CA LEU A 211 24.92 -3.50 10.51
C LEU A 211 26.37 -3.57 11.00
N ASP A 212 26.96 -2.44 11.35
CA ASP A 212 28.37 -2.32 11.73
C ASP A 212 28.60 -2.53 13.23
N HIS A 213 27.75 -1.96 14.08
CA HIS A 213 27.91 -1.93 15.54
C HIS A 213 26.84 -2.72 16.30
N GLY A 214 25.75 -3.11 15.64
CA GLY A 214 24.63 -3.82 16.26
C GLY A 214 23.61 -2.92 16.98
N HIS A 215 23.74 -1.59 16.87
CA HIS A 215 22.84 -0.60 17.46
C HIS A 215 22.72 0.66 16.61
N VAL A 216 21.70 1.49 16.87
CA VAL A 216 21.40 2.69 16.05
C VAL A 216 22.41 3.84 16.17
N GLY A 217 23.15 3.93 17.28
CA GLY A 217 24.18 4.95 17.50
C GLY A 217 25.49 4.64 16.75
N ASP A 218 26.32 5.66 16.55
CA ASP A 218 27.70 5.47 16.07
C ASP A 218 28.66 5.09 17.22
N THR A 219 28.27 5.38 18.47
CA THR A 219 29.01 5.00 19.67
C THR A 219 28.09 4.78 20.87
N ILE A 220 28.68 4.35 21.98
CA ILE A 220 28.04 4.28 23.29
C ILE A 220 28.78 5.22 24.23
N LYS A 221 28.06 6.17 24.82
CA LYS A 221 28.59 7.16 25.77
C LYS A 221 27.86 7.04 27.09
N ASP A 222 28.59 6.74 28.17
CA ASP A 222 28.05 6.57 29.52
C ASP A 222 26.85 5.57 29.59
N GLY A 223 26.89 4.52 28.77
CA GLY A 223 25.84 3.50 28.69
C GLY A 223 24.63 3.87 27.82
N ALA A 224 24.59 5.08 27.24
CA ALA A 224 23.57 5.50 26.29
C ALA A 224 24.05 5.38 24.84
N LEU A 225 23.15 5.02 23.93
CA LEU A 225 23.42 5.08 22.50
C LEU A 225 23.58 6.54 22.09
N TRP A 226 24.66 6.83 21.39
CA TRP A 226 25.05 8.19 21.05
C TRP A 226 25.31 8.33 19.56
N ASP A 227 25.17 9.55 19.08
CA ASP A 227 25.36 9.95 17.70
C ASP A 227 26.28 11.16 17.64
N ASN A 228 27.58 10.95 17.40
CA ASN A 228 28.54 12.06 17.34
C ASN A 228 28.43 12.89 16.05
N LEU A 229 27.69 12.41 15.05
CA LEU A 229 27.55 13.06 13.75
C LEU A 229 26.35 14.03 13.70
N MET A 230 25.60 14.14 14.79
CA MET A 230 24.57 15.16 14.97
C MET A 230 25.04 16.29 15.89
N THR A 231 24.43 17.47 15.76
CA THR A 231 24.61 18.60 16.71
C THR A 231 26.08 18.88 17.07
N ALA A 232 26.93 18.98 16.04
CA ALA A 232 28.36 19.19 16.22
C ALA A 232 28.65 20.45 17.06
N PRO A 233 29.65 20.41 17.96
CA PRO A 233 30.58 19.30 18.21
C PRO A 233 30.08 18.31 19.29
N HIS A 234 28.86 18.45 19.79
CA HIS A 234 28.41 17.76 21.00
C HIS A 234 27.90 16.34 20.76
N GLY A 235 27.38 16.04 19.57
CA GLY A 235 26.61 14.82 19.36
C GLY A 235 25.21 14.91 19.98
N SER A 236 24.41 13.88 19.80
CA SER A 236 23.08 13.73 20.41
C SER A 236 22.87 12.31 20.91
N SER A 237 22.06 12.13 21.95
CA SER A 237 21.53 10.81 22.30
C SER A 237 20.61 10.31 21.20
N THR A 238 20.63 9.01 20.94
CA THR A 238 19.69 8.35 20.04
C THR A 238 19.05 7.14 20.73
N SER A 239 17.89 6.72 20.25
CA SER A 239 17.13 5.62 20.82
C SER A 239 16.73 4.62 19.74
N PRO A 240 16.68 3.32 20.05
CA PRO A 240 16.21 2.31 19.11
C PRO A 240 14.79 2.63 18.61
N SER A 241 14.57 2.44 17.30
CA SER A 241 13.26 2.46 16.65
C SER A 241 13.18 1.28 15.68
N LEU A 242 11.99 0.73 15.44
CA LEU A 242 11.80 -0.43 14.57
C LEU A 242 12.34 -0.23 13.16
N TYR A 243 12.14 0.95 12.59
CA TYR A 243 12.35 1.20 11.16
C TYR A 243 13.80 0.97 10.68
N PRO A 244 14.86 1.49 11.33
CA PRO A 244 16.24 1.22 10.92
C PRO A 244 16.64 -0.26 11.10
N TYR A 245 16.06 -0.98 12.07
CA TYR A 245 16.25 -2.43 12.14
C TYR A 245 15.59 -3.13 10.95
N ALA A 246 14.38 -2.71 10.55
CA ALA A 246 13.72 -3.27 9.39
C ALA A 246 14.57 -3.10 8.12
N GLU A 247 15.14 -1.91 7.88
CA GLU A 247 16.07 -1.65 6.77
C GLU A 247 17.31 -2.56 6.83
N ALA A 248 17.96 -2.66 7.99
CA ALA A 248 19.15 -3.50 8.18
C ALA A 248 18.85 -5.00 7.95
N TYR A 249 17.74 -5.52 8.47
CA TYR A 249 17.34 -6.92 8.27
C TYR A 249 16.89 -7.19 6.84
N LEU A 250 16.15 -6.28 6.21
CA LEU A 250 15.78 -6.39 4.80
C LEU A 250 17.00 -6.34 3.90
N TYR A 251 17.99 -5.50 4.20
CA TYR A 251 19.28 -5.53 3.52
C TYR A 251 19.91 -6.92 3.58
N ARG A 252 20.01 -7.52 4.78
CA ARG A 252 20.57 -8.88 4.93
C ARG A 252 19.78 -9.90 4.11
N ILE A 253 18.45 -9.83 4.12
CA ILE A 253 17.58 -10.72 3.32
C ILE A 253 17.84 -10.53 1.83
N PHE A 254 17.78 -9.30 1.32
CA PHE A 254 18.00 -9.02 -0.10
C PHE A 254 19.42 -9.38 -0.55
N LYS A 255 20.43 -9.17 0.29
CA LYS A 255 21.82 -9.55 0.02
C LYS A 255 21.99 -11.03 -0.26
N THR A 256 21.14 -11.90 0.32
CA THR A 256 21.17 -13.35 0.04
C THR A 256 20.73 -13.71 -1.38
N PHE A 257 19.90 -12.87 -2.00
CA PHE A 257 19.39 -13.09 -3.37
C PHE A 257 20.10 -12.23 -4.41
N HIS A 258 20.60 -11.05 -4.00
CA HIS A 258 21.28 -10.08 -4.84
C HIS A 258 22.54 -9.56 -4.16
N SER A 259 23.68 -10.20 -4.46
CA SER A 259 24.94 -9.95 -3.74
C SER A 259 25.49 -8.53 -3.91
N SER A 260 25.14 -7.83 -4.99
CA SER A 260 25.58 -6.45 -5.24
C SER A 260 24.65 -5.38 -4.68
N ILE A 261 23.56 -5.76 -3.98
CA ILE A 261 22.68 -4.78 -3.33
C ILE A 261 23.45 -3.99 -2.26
N THR A 262 23.15 -2.69 -2.16
CA THR A 262 23.61 -1.80 -1.10
C THR A 262 22.58 -1.65 -0.01
N THR A 263 23.01 -1.15 1.16
CA THR A 263 22.09 -0.76 2.24
C THR A 263 21.11 0.32 1.76
N MET A 264 21.58 1.32 1.00
CA MET A 264 20.73 2.36 0.41
C MET A 264 19.64 1.78 -0.51
N GLN A 265 19.99 0.80 -1.36
CA GLN A 265 19.01 0.16 -2.23
C GLN A 265 18.00 -0.69 -1.43
N ALA A 266 18.43 -1.32 -0.33
CA ALA A 266 17.53 -2.02 0.57
C ALA A 266 16.59 -1.05 1.31
N ALA A 267 17.10 0.10 1.77
CA ALA A 267 16.28 1.18 2.31
C ALA A 267 15.23 1.63 1.28
N PHE A 268 15.64 1.96 0.05
CA PHE A 268 14.72 2.32 -1.04
C PHE A 268 13.57 1.30 -1.26
N LEU A 269 13.85 0.00 -1.09
CA LEU A 269 12.85 -1.08 -1.24
C LEU A 269 12.04 -1.36 0.04
N THR A 270 12.43 -0.81 1.19
CA THR A 270 11.78 -1.07 2.48
C THR A 270 10.29 -0.66 2.49
N PRO A 271 9.91 0.53 1.98
CA PRO A 271 8.50 0.91 1.85
C PRO A 271 7.69 -0.03 0.95
N TRP A 272 8.32 -0.75 0.03
CA TRP A 272 7.63 -1.67 -0.87
C TRP A 272 7.20 -2.92 -0.11
N VAL A 273 8.06 -3.43 0.78
CA VAL A 273 7.74 -4.58 1.64
C VAL A 273 6.57 -4.24 2.57
N PHE A 274 6.62 -3.09 3.25
CA PHE A 274 5.52 -2.63 4.09
C PHE A 274 4.25 -2.32 3.28
N GLY A 275 4.39 -1.83 2.05
CA GLY A 275 3.28 -1.64 1.12
C GLY A 275 2.57 -2.95 0.76
N ILE A 276 3.32 -4.03 0.49
CA ILE A 276 2.75 -5.37 0.26
C ILE A 276 1.97 -5.85 1.49
N LEU A 277 2.53 -5.69 2.68
CA LEU A 277 1.84 -6.05 3.93
C LEU A 277 0.54 -5.26 4.11
N SER A 278 0.56 -3.97 3.79
CA SER A 278 -0.63 -3.11 3.82
C SER A 278 -1.70 -3.58 2.85
N ILE A 279 -1.31 -3.94 1.62
CA ILE A 279 -2.20 -4.50 0.59
C ILE A 279 -2.86 -5.80 1.08
N ILE A 280 -2.08 -6.71 1.66
CA ILE A 280 -2.59 -7.98 2.20
C ILE A 280 -3.60 -7.72 3.32
N ALA A 281 -3.26 -6.87 4.29
CA ALA A 281 -4.11 -6.54 5.42
C ALA A 281 -5.42 -5.88 4.97
N VAL A 282 -5.35 -4.87 4.09
CA VAL A 282 -6.53 -4.18 3.56
C VAL A 282 -7.41 -5.13 2.75
N PHE A 283 -6.82 -5.99 1.92
CA PHE A 283 -7.56 -6.98 1.15
C PHE A 283 -8.40 -7.86 2.07
N PHE A 284 -7.78 -8.51 3.06
CA PHE A 284 -8.53 -9.41 3.95
C PHE A 284 -9.52 -8.68 4.86
N LEU A 285 -9.17 -7.50 5.37
CA LEU A 285 -10.08 -6.66 6.16
C LEU A 285 -11.37 -6.32 5.41
N THR A 286 -11.25 -5.93 4.14
CA THR A 286 -12.38 -5.45 3.34
C THR A 286 -13.11 -6.58 2.60
N ARG A 287 -12.48 -7.72 2.39
CA ARG A 287 -13.06 -8.90 1.72
C ARG A 287 -14.33 -9.39 2.40
N ARG A 288 -14.37 -9.39 3.73
CA ARG A 288 -15.57 -9.81 4.49
C ARG A 288 -16.76 -8.86 4.28
N ILE A 289 -16.49 -7.58 4.00
CA ILE A 289 -17.50 -6.53 3.89
C ILE A 289 -18.01 -6.39 2.45
N ALA A 290 -17.09 -6.42 1.48
CA ALA A 290 -17.36 -6.05 0.09
C ALA A 290 -17.00 -7.15 -0.93
N GLY A 291 -16.65 -8.35 -0.47
CA GLY A 291 -16.22 -9.47 -1.29
C GLY A 291 -14.86 -9.25 -1.97
N ASP A 292 -14.47 -10.20 -2.82
CA ASP A 292 -13.16 -10.21 -3.49
C ASP A 292 -12.95 -8.97 -4.38
N PHE A 293 -13.99 -8.50 -5.07
CA PHE A 293 -13.91 -7.33 -5.94
C PHE A 293 -13.67 -6.04 -5.13
N GLY A 294 -14.50 -5.77 -4.11
CA GLY A 294 -14.33 -4.59 -3.26
C GLY A 294 -12.98 -4.60 -2.53
N ALA A 295 -12.53 -5.77 -2.09
CA ALA A 295 -11.21 -5.94 -1.50
C ALA A 295 -10.06 -5.63 -2.45
N THR A 296 -10.18 -6.05 -3.71
CA THR A 296 -9.18 -5.74 -4.74
C THR A 296 -9.09 -4.24 -5.00
N ILE A 297 -10.25 -3.56 -5.09
CA ILE A 297 -10.28 -2.11 -5.28
C ILE A 297 -9.67 -1.38 -4.08
N ALA A 298 -10.00 -1.78 -2.85
CA ALA A 298 -9.42 -1.20 -1.64
C ALA A 298 -7.90 -1.43 -1.55
N ALA A 299 -7.45 -2.63 -1.90
CA ALA A 299 -6.04 -3.02 -1.95
C ALA A 299 -5.24 -2.24 -3.00
N ILE A 300 -5.80 -2.04 -4.20
CA ILE A 300 -5.18 -1.17 -5.22
C ILE A 300 -5.10 0.26 -4.70
N TYR A 301 -6.21 0.77 -4.16
CA TYR A 301 -6.32 2.15 -3.69
C TYR A 301 -5.26 2.47 -2.63
N ILE A 302 -5.09 1.62 -1.62
CA ILE A 302 -4.04 1.83 -0.60
C ILE A 302 -2.63 1.77 -1.20
N GLY A 303 -2.41 0.89 -2.19
CA GLY A 303 -1.12 0.71 -2.85
C GLY A 303 -0.71 1.89 -3.74
N ILE A 304 -1.67 2.62 -4.32
CA ILE A 304 -1.41 3.72 -5.26
C ILE A 304 -1.88 5.09 -4.76
N HIS A 305 -2.33 5.20 -3.51
CA HIS A 305 -2.88 6.45 -2.99
C HIS A 305 -1.82 7.57 -3.06
N PRO A 306 -2.09 8.69 -3.76
CA PRO A 306 -1.08 9.72 -4.01
C PRO A 306 -0.45 10.28 -2.74
N PHE A 307 -1.24 10.47 -1.67
CA PHE A 307 -0.74 10.98 -0.39
C PHE A 307 0.18 9.97 0.33
N ILE A 308 -0.11 8.67 0.22
CA ILE A 308 0.74 7.63 0.81
C ILE A 308 2.04 7.55 0.02
N LEU A 309 1.95 7.55 -1.31
CA LEU A 309 3.12 7.52 -2.18
C LEU A 309 4.02 8.74 -1.95
N SER A 310 3.46 9.96 -1.88
CA SER A 310 4.24 11.18 -1.66
C SER A 310 5.02 11.21 -0.35
N ARG A 311 4.55 10.48 0.68
CA ARG A 311 5.21 10.36 1.98
C ARG A 311 6.11 9.12 2.10
N THR A 312 6.08 8.20 1.13
CA THR A 312 6.77 6.90 1.24
C THR A 312 7.66 6.57 0.04
N PHE A 313 7.99 7.57 -0.80
CA PHE A 313 8.92 7.42 -1.92
C PHE A 313 10.39 7.44 -1.52
N GLY A 314 10.80 8.19 -0.49
CA GLY A 314 12.22 8.28 -0.13
C GLY A 314 12.73 7.22 0.84
N SER A 315 11.86 6.40 1.44
CA SER A 315 12.17 5.52 2.59
C SER A 315 12.04 6.16 3.98
N ASP A 316 11.22 7.20 4.14
CA ASP A 316 10.84 7.66 5.48
C ASP A 316 9.97 6.60 6.19
N ASN A 317 9.95 6.65 7.53
CA ASN A 317 9.23 5.70 8.37
C ASN A 317 7.70 5.84 8.26
N ASP A 318 7.16 6.84 7.57
CA ASP A 318 5.72 7.08 7.44
C ASP A 318 4.90 5.89 6.93
N ILE A 319 5.52 4.97 6.18
CA ILE A 319 4.84 3.73 5.75
C ILE A 319 4.39 2.87 6.93
N VAL A 320 5.04 2.99 8.10
CA VAL A 320 4.64 2.29 9.33
C VAL A 320 3.29 2.77 9.85
N ASN A 321 2.97 4.05 9.61
CA ASN A 321 1.69 4.68 9.96
C ASN A 321 0.55 4.27 9.02
N VAL A 322 0.86 3.53 7.96
CA VAL A 322 -0.13 2.89 7.07
C VAL A 322 -0.27 1.42 7.45
N VAL A 323 0.84 0.67 7.45
CA VAL A 323 0.83 -0.80 7.58
C VAL A 323 0.33 -1.27 8.94
N PHE A 324 0.77 -0.67 10.05
CA PHE A 324 0.42 -1.19 11.37
C PHE A 324 -1.03 -0.93 11.75
N PRO A 325 -1.62 0.25 11.49
CA PRO A 325 -3.05 0.46 11.70
C PRO A 325 -3.93 -0.56 10.99
N VAL A 326 -3.70 -0.78 9.69
CA VAL A 326 -4.53 -1.70 8.90
C VAL A 326 -4.29 -3.15 9.28
N LEU A 327 -3.03 -3.53 9.57
CA LEU A 327 -2.66 -4.87 10.02
C LEU A 327 -3.28 -5.18 11.38
N ALA A 328 -3.16 -4.27 12.36
CA ALA A 328 -3.71 -4.44 13.69
C ALA A 328 -5.24 -4.52 13.66
N LEU A 329 -5.89 -3.67 12.86
CA LEU A 329 -7.35 -3.68 12.69
C LEU A 329 -7.83 -4.97 12.04
N TRP A 330 -7.17 -5.45 10.98
CA TRP A 330 -7.49 -6.72 10.36
C TRP A 330 -7.38 -7.88 11.35
N LEU A 331 -6.23 -8.01 12.03
CA LEU A 331 -6.00 -9.07 13.01
C LEU A 331 -7.00 -8.98 14.17
N PHE A 332 -7.35 -7.77 14.61
CA PHE A 332 -8.35 -7.55 15.65
C PHE A 332 -9.73 -8.07 15.21
N MET A 333 -10.15 -7.78 13.98
CA MET A 333 -11.42 -8.27 13.44
C MET A 333 -11.43 -9.81 13.33
N GLU A 334 -10.33 -10.41 12.88
CA GLU A 334 -10.19 -11.88 12.86
C GLU A 334 -10.25 -12.48 14.27
N ALA A 335 -9.72 -11.81 15.30
CA ALA A 335 -9.87 -12.24 16.68
C ALA A 335 -11.31 -12.12 17.17
N PHE A 336 -11.97 -11.00 16.85
CA PHE A 336 -13.33 -10.68 17.29
C PHE A 336 -14.36 -11.67 16.74
N GLU A 337 -14.20 -12.08 15.48
CA GLU A 337 -15.10 -13.00 14.78
C GLU A 337 -14.70 -14.47 14.91
N ALA A 338 -13.59 -14.78 15.57
CA ALA A 338 -13.11 -16.16 15.66
C ALA A 338 -14.10 -17.09 16.39
N ASN A 339 -14.49 -18.17 15.69
CA ASN A 339 -15.39 -19.22 16.20
C ASN A 339 -14.75 -20.12 17.27
N THR A 340 -13.42 -20.25 17.28
CA THR A 340 -12.70 -21.10 18.23
C THR A 340 -11.86 -20.26 19.20
N PRO A 341 -11.74 -20.66 20.48
CA PRO A 341 -10.91 -19.94 21.45
C PRO A 341 -9.43 -19.94 21.06
N ARG A 342 -8.96 -21.00 20.39
CA ARG A 342 -7.58 -21.07 19.89
C ARG A 342 -7.32 -20.01 18.82
N THR A 343 -8.16 -19.94 17.79
CA THR A 343 -8.03 -18.94 16.71
C THR A 343 -8.15 -17.52 17.26
N ARG A 344 -9.10 -17.29 18.17
CA ARG A 344 -9.26 -16.01 18.88
C ARG A 344 -7.99 -15.60 19.60
N THR A 345 -7.41 -16.52 20.39
CA THR A 345 -6.19 -16.25 21.16
C THR A 345 -5.01 -15.94 20.25
N ILE A 346 -4.83 -16.68 19.16
CA ILE A 346 -3.76 -16.44 18.19
C ILE A 346 -3.88 -15.03 17.60
N TYR A 347 -5.06 -14.66 17.09
CA TYR A 347 -5.25 -13.35 16.51
C TYR A 347 -5.15 -12.23 17.54
N SER A 348 -5.63 -12.42 18.79
CA SER A 348 -5.43 -11.44 19.87
C SER A 348 -3.95 -11.21 20.17
N ILE A 349 -3.13 -12.28 20.20
CA ILE A 349 -1.67 -12.15 20.36
C ILE A 349 -1.06 -11.41 19.18
N LEU A 350 -1.46 -11.76 17.94
CA LEU A 350 -0.96 -11.09 16.74
C LEU A 350 -1.35 -9.60 16.69
N THR A 351 -2.57 -9.24 17.11
CA THR A 351 -2.99 -7.84 17.27
C THR A 351 -2.11 -7.11 18.28
N GLY A 352 -1.86 -7.72 19.44
CA GLY A 352 -0.97 -7.16 20.45
C GLY A 352 0.47 -6.97 19.95
N LEU A 353 1.00 -7.95 19.21
CA LEU A 353 2.31 -7.85 18.56
C LEU A 353 2.34 -6.75 17.49
N ALA A 354 1.28 -6.60 16.68
CA ALA A 354 1.19 -5.53 15.69
C ALA A 354 1.20 -4.14 16.35
N PHE A 355 0.44 -3.94 17.44
CA PHE A 355 0.50 -2.69 18.21
C PHE A 355 1.83 -2.48 18.92
N GLY A 356 2.45 -3.54 19.45
CA GLY A 356 3.78 -3.45 20.07
C GLY A 356 4.88 -3.09 19.07
N MET A 357 4.83 -3.64 17.85
CA MET A 357 5.71 -3.23 16.77
C MET A 357 5.42 -1.79 16.34
N TYR A 358 4.15 -1.39 16.29
CA TYR A 358 3.78 -0.03 15.93
C TYR A 358 4.30 0.99 16.94
N SER A 359 4.16 0.71 18.24
CA SER A 359 4.65 1.59 19.29
C SER A 359 6.17 1.70 19.32
N PHE A 360 6.87 0.67 18.88
CA PHE A 360 8.32 0.70 18.68
C PHE A 360 8.74 1.44 17.40
N ALA A 361 7.84 1.54 16.41
CA ALA A 361 8.10 2.25 15.16
C ALA A 361 7.80 3.76 15.28
N TRP A 362 6.68 4.14 15.89
CA TRP A 362 6.19 5.52 15.89
C TRP A 362 5.37 5.87 17.14
N GLY A 363 5.56 7.10 17.64
CA GLY A 363 5.01 7.54 18.93
C GLY A 363 3.48 7.75 18.97
N GLY A 364 2.82 7.98 17.83
CA GLY A 364 1.36 8.17 17.79
C GLY A 364 0.55 6.88 17.58
N TRP A 365 1.15 5.72 17.85
CA TRP A 365 0.49 4.42 17.79
C TRP A 365 -0.82 4.33 18.61
N TRP A 366 -0.90 5.11 19.69
CA TRP A 366 -2.02 5.14 20.63
C TRP A 366 -3.33 5.54 19.95
N PHE A 367 -3.30 6.34 18.88
CA PHE A 367 -4.52 6.84 18.25
C PHE A 367 -5.44 5.71 17.74
N VAL A 368 -4.88 4.75 17.02
CA VAL A 368 -5.64 3.62 16.46
C VAL A 368 -6.00 2.63 17.56
N PHE A 369 -5.11 2.44 18.52
CA PHE A 369 -5.36 1.60 19.68
C PHE A 369 -6.57 2.10 20.49
N ASP A 370 -6.58 3.38 20.85
CA ASP A 370 -7.66 4.01 21.60
C ASP A 370 -8.96 4.05 20.80
N PHE A 371 -8.88 4.29 19.48
CA PHE A 371 -10.04 4.23 18.60
C PHE A 371 -10.72 2.85 18.63
N ILE A 372 -9.94 1.76 18.58
CA ILE A 372 -10.48 0.40 18.71
C ILE A 372 -11.10 0.20 20.09
N ILE A 373 -10.44 0.62 21.18
CA ILE A 373 -10.99 0.51 22.54
C ILE A 373 -12.32 1.24 22.66
N VAL A 374 -12.40 2.50 22.22
CA VAL A 374 -13.62 3.30 22.27
C VAL A 374 -14.73 2.64 21.44
N THR A 375 -14.41 2.10 20.27
CA THR A 375 -15.36 1.38 19.41
C THR A 375 -15.90 0.13 20.10
N VAL A 376 -15.03 -0.67 20.75
CA VAL A 376 -15.43 -1.86 21.51
C VAL A 376 -16.30 -1.48 22.70
N LEU A 377 -15.92 -0.47 23.48
CA LEU A 377 -16.72 0.01 24.61
C LEU A 377 -18.09 0.53 24.15
N GLY A 378 -18.14 1.25 23.03
CA GLY A 378 -19.38 1.70 22.41
C GLY A 378 -20.27 0.54 21.97
N TYR A 379 -19.69 -0.50 21.36
CA TYR A 379 -20.41 -1.71 20.97
C TYR A 379 -20.94 -2.49 22.19
N LEU A 380 -20.13 -2.64 23.24
CA LEU A 380 -20.55 -3.27 24.50
C LEU A 380 -21.68 -2.47 25.17
N LEU A 381 -21.60 -1.14 25.18
CA LEU A 381 -22.66 -0.28 25.68
C LEU A 381 -23.95 -0.44 24.86
N TYR A 382 -23.85 -0.42 23.52
CA TYR A 382 -24.98 -0.65 22.63
C TYR A 382 -25.66 -2.00 22.87
N THR A 383 -24.88 -3.07 22.98
CA THR A 383 -25.42 -4.42 23.25
C THR A 383 -26.03 -4.52 24.64
N TRP A 384 -25.44 -3.88 25.65
CA TRP A 384 -25.98 -3.80 27.01
C TRP A 384 -27.30 -3.03 27.06
N ILE A 385 -27.38 -1.85 26.42
CA ILE A 385 -28.62 -1.07 26.29
C ILE A 385 -29.70 -1.91 25.61
N ASN A 386 -29.38 -2.56 24.49
CA ASN A 386 -30.34 -3.40 23.78
C ASN A 386 -30.82 -4.59 24.61
N TYR A 387 -29.92 -5.21 25.38
CA TYR A 387 -30.26 -6.30 26.28
C TYR A 387 -31.23 -5.84 27.37
N ILE A 388 -30.97 -4.69 28.00
CA ILE A 388 -31.85 -4.08 29.01
C ILE A 388 -33.18 -3.67 28.36
N TRP A 389 -33.16 -3.06 27.18
CA TRP A 389 -34.34 -2.62 26.44
C TRP A 389 -35.26 -3.78 26.04
N ARG A 390 -34.74 -5.01 25.92
CA ARG A 390 -35.55 -6.21 25.68
C ARG A 390 -36.23 -6.74 26.94
N ARG A 391 -35.87 -6.26 28.14
CA ARG A 391 -36.54 -6.66 29.39
C ARG A 391 -37.89 -5.94 29.53
N PRO A 392 -39.02 -6.68 29.62
CA PRO A 392 -40.34 -6.08 29.72
C PRO A 392 -40.51 -5.25 31.01
N GLU A 393 -39.89 -5.66 32.12
CA GLU A 393 -39.90 -4.93 33.39
C GLU A 393 -39.27 -3.53 33.26
N PHE A 394 -38.17 -3.42 32.52
CA PHE A 394 -37.50 -2.14 32.30
C PHE A 394 -38.33 -1.20 31.41
N ARG A 395 -39.02 -1.74 30.39
CA ARG A 395 -39.98 -0.95 29.60
C ARG A 395 -41.16 -0.47 30.44
N ALA A 396 -41.64 -1.32 31.35
CA ALA A 396 -42.73 -0.99 32.26
C ALA A 396 -42.30 0.11 33.26
N SER A 397 -41.10 0.02 33.83
CA SER A 397 -40.56 1.03 34.75
C SER A 397 -40.33 2.38 34.06
N LEU A 398 -39.79 2.39 32.84
CA LEU A 398 -39.63 3.62 32.04
C LEU A 398 -40.97 4.30 31.72
N ARG A 399 -41.99 3.52 31.35
CA ARG A 399 -43.34 4.05 31.14
C ARG A 399 -43.94 4.60 32.43
N ALA A 400 -43.79 3.88 33.54
CA ALA A 400 -44.29 4.34 34.84
C ALA A 400 -43.60 5.64 35.31
N GLN A 401 -42.28 5.75 35.13
CA GLN A 401 -41.53 6.96 35.48
C GLN A 401 -41.81 8.12 34.53
N GLY A 402 -41.96 7.87 33.22
CA GLY A 402 -42.37 8.89 32.26
C GLY A 402 -43.78 9.44 32.53
N ILE A 403 -44.72 8.56 32.90
CA ILE A 403 -46.05 8.97 33.36
C ILE A 403 -45.95 9.77 34.65
N ALA A 404 -45.13 9.33 35.62
CA ALA A 404 -44.93 10.06 36.88
C ALA A 404 -44.38 11.47 36.65
N LEU A 405 -43.44 11.64 35.71
CA LEU A 405 -42.88 12.95 35.33
C LEU A 405 -43.94 13.85 34.67
N ILE A 406 -44.73 13.31 33.74
CA ILE A 406 -45.81 14.07 33.08
C ILE A 406 -46.88 14.48 34.10
N VAL A 407 -47.22 13.59 35.03
CA VAL A 407 -48.18 13.87 36.11
C VAL A 407 -47.62 14.91 37.08
N SER A 408 -46.34 14.84 37.46
CA SER A 408 -45.74 15.83 38.36
C SER A 408 -45.65 17.21 37.71
N GLU A 409 -45.29 17.28 36.44
CA GLU A 409 -45.26 18.55 35.68
C GLU A 409 -46.68 19.09 35.45
N GLY A 410 -47.66 18.24 35.14
CA GLY A 410 -49.07 18.65 35.00
C GLY A 410 -49.67 19.18 36.30
N ILE A 411 -49.34 18.57 37.45
CA ILE A 411 -49.75 19.07 38.77
C ILE A 411 -49.05 20.41 39.08
N ALA A 412 -47.76 20.54 38.76
CA ALA A 412 -47.04 21.81 38.95
C ALA A 412 -47.64 22.95 38.12
N VAL A 413 -48.06 22.69 36.88
CA VAL A 413 -48.73 23.66 36.00
C VAL A 413 -50.15 24.02 36.48
N LEU A 414 -50.87 23.09 37.13
CA LEU A 414 -52.20 23.36 37.70
C LEU A 414 -52.15 24.09 39.04
N LEU A 415 -51.02 24.03 39.75
CA LEU A 415 -50.78 24.73 41.01
C LEU A 415 -50.17 26.12 40.81
N TRP A 416 -49.80 26.48 39.58
CA TRP A 416 -49.37 27.81 39.15
C TRP A 416 -50.57 28.55 38.54
#